data_AF-A0A1Z8Z3Z4-F1
#
_entry.id   AF-A0A1Z8Z3Z4-F1
#
_cell.length_a   1.000
_cell.length_b   1.000
_cell.length_c   1.000
_cell.angle_alpha   90.00
_cell.angle_beta   90.00
_cell.angle_gamma   90.00
#
_symmetry.space_group_name_H-M   'P 1'
#
loop_
_entity.id
_entity.type
_entity.pdbx_description
1 polymer ?
#
loop_
_entity_poly.entity_id
_entity_poly.type
_entity_poly.pdbx_seq_one_letter_code
_entity_poly.pdbx_strand_id
1 'polypeptide(L)'
;MKKFPEFTQLKHRRAGLLMNEKEIKSLVASWFKEDDQKLDKLCEIFGIKDESIDKYKLLSLELARKFLPKKKKVGRNIKWNPFIYALLHTEVLRLKEIDKLVSSTEAACRELSENNPWKEFMADDKRLDSNDVESAETLRKNYYIANKKYSKYCQMTTGAFYYHEYLNARQGWVAKLESILREP
;
A
#
# COMPACT_ATOMS: atom_id res chain seq x y z
N MET A 1 -14.89 -20.12 -20.17
CA MET A 1 -13.54 -19.68 -20.57
C MET A 1 -12.99 -20.68 -21.57
N LYS A 2 -12.74 -20.30 -22.83
CA LYS A 2 -12.02 -21.16 -23.77
C LYS A 2 -10.59 -21.32 -23.24
N LYS A 3 -10.25 -22.51 -22.75
CA LYS A 3 -8.86 -22.88 -22.44
C LYS A 3 -8.15 -23.01 -23.79
N PHE A 4 -6.98 -22.41 -23.94
CA PHE A 4 -6.15 -22.57 -25.13
C PHE A 4 -5.05 -23.61 -24.81
N PRO A 5 -5.34 -24.92 -24.92
CA PRO A 5 -4.42 -25.97 -24.48
C PRO A 5 -3.07 -25.91 -25.22
N GLU A 6 -3.07 -25.44 -26.47
CA GLU A 6 -1.88 -25.30 -27.32
C GLU A 6 -0.79 -24.36 -26.76
N PHE A 7 -1.15 -23.45 -25.84
CA PHE A 7 -0.21 -22.48 -25.27
C PHE A 7 0.17 -22.77 -23.81
N THR A 8 -0.25 -23.91 -23.25
CA THR A 8 -0.08 -24.22 -21.82
C THR A 8 1.15 -25.08 -21.49
N GLN A 9 1.82 -25.66 -22.49
CA GLN A 9 3.05 -26.42 -22.27
C GLN A 9 4.29 -25.51 -22.43
N LEU A 10 4.75 -24.93 -21.33
CA LEU A 10 6.06 -24.27 -21.25
C LEU A 10 7.16 -25.35 -21.28
N LYS A 11 7.55 -25.80 -22.48
CA LYS A 11 8.79 -26.55 -22.63
C LYS A 11 9.96 -25.59 -22.41
N HIS A 12 10.76 -25.81 -21.38
CA HIS A 12 11.97 -25.02 -21.14
C HIS A 12 12.90 -25.14 -22.35
N ARG A 13 13.09 -24.05 -23.09
CA ARG A 13 14.05 -23.98 -24.19
C ARG A 13 15.46 -23.97 -23.61
N ARG A 14 16.28 -24.92 -24.04
CA ARG A 14 17.69 -25.04 -23.65
C ARG A 14 18.51 -25.36 -24.89
N ALA A 15 19.63 -24.68 -25.08
CA ALA A 15 20.63 -25.09 -26.05
C ALA A 15 21.41 -26.29 -25.48
N GLY A 16 21.82 -27.21 -26.36
CA GLY A 16 22.69 -28.31 -25.96
C GLY A 16 24.07 -27.79 -25.55
N LEU A 17 24.65 -28.35 -24.49
CA LEU A 17 25.93 -27.90 -23.92
C LEU A 17 27.10 -27.98 -24.91
N LEU A 18 26.98 -28.83 -25.94
CA LEU A 18 28.00 -29.12 -26.96
C LEU A 18 27.68 -28.48 -28.33
N MET A 19 26.65 -27.64 -28.43
CA MET A 19 26.31 -26.98 -29.70
C MET A 19 27.31 -25.87 -30.03
N ASN A 20 27.73 -25.80 -31.28
CA ASN A 20 28.59 -24.72 -31.76
C ASN A 20 27.79 -23.42 -31.96
N GLU A 21 28.45 -22.25 -31.96
CA GLU A 21 27.77 -20.94 -32.05
C GLU A 21 26.82 -20.81 -33.24
N LYS A 22 27.16 -21.40 -34.39
CA LYS A 22 26.30 -21.40 -35.59
C LYS A 22 25.01 -22.20 -35.38
N GLU A 23 25.09 -23.30 -34.66
CA GLU A 23 23.95 -24.17 -34.34
C GLU A 23 23.06 -23.55 -33.26
N ILE A 24 23.66 -22.84 -32.30
CA ILE A 24 22.91 -22.05 -31.32
C ILE A 24 22.13 -20.93 -32.02
N LYS A 25 22.76 -20.21 -32.96
CA LYS A 25 22.09 -19.14 -33.72
C LYS A 25 20.92 -19.66 -34.56
N SER A 26 21.07 -20.81 -35.22
CA SER A 26 19.96 -21.40 -36.00
C SER A 26 18.82 -21.89 -35.10
N LEU A 27 19.15 -22.48 -33.95
CA LEU A 27 18.17 -22.92 -32.96
C LEU A 27 17.38 -21.74 -32.39
N VAL A 28 18.06 -20.65 -32.01
CA VAL A 28 17.40 -19.42 -31.53
C VAL A 28 16.51 -18.83 -32.62
N ALA A 29 16.96 -18.83 -33.88
CA ALA A 29 16.15 -18.36 -35.01
C ALA A 29 14.88 -19.22 -35.22
N SER A 30 14.95 -20.55 -35.02
CA SER A 30 13.76 -21.40 -35.05
C SER A 30 12.78 -21.09 -33.92
N TRP A 31 13.28 -20.85 -32.71
CA TRP A 31 12.45 -20.47 -31.56
C TRP A 31 11.76 -19.12 -31.76
N PHE A 32 12.48 -18.16 -32.35
CA PHE A 32 11.91 -16.86 -32.69
C PHE A 32 10.76 -17.01 -33.68
N LYS A 33 10.95 -17.78 -34.76
CA LYS A 33 9.88 -18.03 -35.75
C LYS A 33 8.66 -18.73 -35.14
N GLU A 34 8.87 -19.70 -34.25
CA GLU A 34 7.76 -20.36 -33.55
C GLU A 34 6.97 -19.40 -32.65
N ASP A 35 7.64 -18.49 -31.96
CA ASP A 35 6.98 -17.52 -31.08
C ASP A 35 6.23 -16.47 -31.88
N ASP A 36 6.82 -16.01 -32.97
CA ASP A 36 6.19 -15.06 -33.90
C ASP A 36 4.88 -15.64 -34.45
N GLN A 37 4.92 -16.88 -34.94
CA GLN A 37 3.72 -17.60 -35.41
C GLN A 37 2.68 -17.79 -34.31
N LYS A 38 3.09 -18.01 -33.06
CA LYS A 38 2.17 -18.13 -31.93
C LYS A 38 1.51 -16.79 -31.60
N LEU A 39 2.26 -15.70 -31.64
CA LEU A 39 1.73 -14.36 -31.43
C LEU A 39 0.75 -13.97 -32.53
N ASP A 40 1.03 -14.33 -33.78
CA ASP A 40 0.13 -14.08 -34.91
C ASP A 40 -1.18 -14.86 -34.77
N LYS A 41 -1.11 -16.15 -34.45
CA LYS A 41 -2.30 -16.96 -34.13
C LYS A 41 -3.10 -16.38 -32.97
N LEU A 42 -2.43 -15.86 -31.94
CA LEU A 42 -3.12 -15.18 -30.84
C LEU A 42 -3.83 -13.92 -31.34
N CYS A 43 -3.20 -13.12 -32.21
CA CYS A 43 -3.84 -11.94 -32.80
C CYS A 43 -5.09 -12.32 -33.62
N GLU A 44 -5.02 -13.38 -34.42
CA GLU A 44 -6.18 -13.92 -35.16
C GLU A 44 -7.32 -14.33 -34.22
N ILE A 45 -7.00 -15.07 -33.14
CA ILE A 45 -7.97 -15.51 -32.12
C ILE A 45 -8.68 -14.32 -31.46
N PHE A 46 -7.98 -13.20 -31.28
CA PHE A 46 -8.53 -11.96 -30.72
C PHE A 46 -9.07 -10.99 -31.78
N GLY A 47 -9.07 -11.37 -33.07
CA GLY A 47 -9.60 -10.57 -34.18
C GLY A 47 -8.79 -9.31 -34.50
N ILE A 48 -7.51 -9.27 -34.13
CA ILE A 48 -6.61 -8.13 -34.38
C ILE A 48 -6.07 -8.27 -35.80
N LYS A 49 -6.32 -7.25 -36.64
CA LYS A 49 -5.88 -7.26 -38.05
C LYS A 49 -4.35 -7.13 -38.16
N ASP A 50 -3.78 -7.94 -39.05
CA ASP A 50 -2.34 -8.05 -39.31
C ASP A 50 -1.67 -6.75 -39.77
N GLU A 51 -2.44 -5.84 -40.37
CA GLU A 51 -1.92 -4.59 -40.96
C GLU A 51 -1.65 -3.48 -39.93
N SER A 52 -1.95 -3.71 -38.66
CA SER A 52 -1.73 -2.70 -37.62
C SER A 52 -0.26 -2.70 -37.15
N ILE A 53 0.41 -1.56 -37.30
CA ILE A 53 1.77 -1.32 -36.76
C ILE A 53 1.84 -1.63 -35.24
N ASP A 54 0.69 -1.51 -34.56
CA ASP A 54 0.52 -1.74 -33.11
C ASP A 54 -0.09 -3.12 -32.77
N LYS A 55 -0.07 -4.11 -33.68
CA LYS A 55 -0.71 -5.44 -33.51
C LYS A 55 -0.43 -6.10 -32.15
N TYR A 56 0.84 -6.20 -31.76
CA TYR A 56 1.22 -6.85 -30.49
C TYR A 56 0.88 -6.01 -29.25
N LYS A 57 0.83 -4.68 -29.39
CA LYS A 57 0.37 -3.78 -28.33
C LYS A 57 -1.12 -3.96 -28.08
N LEU A 58 -1.94 -4.04 -29.14
CA LEU A 58 -3.36 -4.36 -29.03
C LEU A 58 -3.58 -5.74 -28.41
N LEU A 59 -2.78 -6.73 -28.81
CA LEU A 59 -2.83 -8.07 -28.21
C LEU A 59 -2.54 -8.03 -26.71
N SER A 60 -1.53 -7.26 -26.30
CA SER A 60 -1.17 -7.11 -24.88
C SER A 60 -2.32 -6.52 -24.06
N LEU A 61 -3.07 -5.56 -24.62
CA LEU A 61 -4.20 -4.92 -23.96
C LEU A 61 -5.40 -5.86 -23.84
N GLU A 62 -5.69 -6.67 -24.86
CA GLU A 62 -6.75 -7.68 -24.83
C GLU A 62 -6.42 -8.82 -23.85
N LEU A 63 -5.16 -9.27 -23.84
CA LEU A 63 -4.68 -10.22 -22.84
C LEU A 63 -4.79 -9.65 -21.43
N ALA A 64 -4.40 -8.38 -21.22
CA ALA A 64 -4.59 -7.69 -19.95
C ALA A 64 -6.09 -7.67 -19.58
N ARG A 65 -6.99 -7.24 -20.45
CA ARG A 65 -8.44 -7.25 -20.15
C ARG A 65 -8.97 -8.62 -19.73
N LYS A 66 -8.46 -9.69 -20.33
CA LYS A 66 -8.95 -11.05 -20.12
C LYS A 66 -8.33 -11.76 -18.91
N PHE A 67 -7.07 -11.46 -18.59
CA PHE A 67 -6.30 -12.16 -17.57
C PHE A 67 -5.88 -11.27 -16.39
N LEU A 68 -5.99 -9.94 -16.47
CA LEU A 68 -5.83 -9.11 -15.28
C LEU A 68 -7.00 -9.42 -14.34
N PRO A 69 -6.75 -9.83 -13.09
CA PRO A 69 -7.81 -9.87 -12.10
C PRO A 69 -8.41 -8.47 -11.99
N LYS A 70 -9.74 -8.37 -11.97
CA LYS A 70 -10.45 -7.10 -11.72
C LYS A 70 -9.75 -6.41 -10.56
N LYS A 71 -9.32 -5.15 -10.78
CA LYS A 71 -8.70 -4.29 -9.77
C LYS A 71 -9.48 -4.51 -8.47
N LYS A 72 -8.84 -5.06 -7.44
CA LYS A 72 -9.49 -5.25 -6.13
C LYS A 72 -10.13 -3.91 -5.81
N LYS A 73 -11.45 -3.89 -5.54
CA LYS A 73 -12.13 -2.67 -5.07
C LYS A 73 -11.21 -2.08 -4.01
N VAL A 74 -10.77 -0.85 -4.19
CA VAL A 74 -10.04 -0.11 -3.15
C VAL A 74 -10.88 -0.31 -1.90
N GLY A 75 -10.30 -0.96 -0.89
CA GLY A 75 -11.02 -1.31 0.32
C GLY A 75 -11.63 -0.05 0.93
N ARG A 76 -12.58 -0.19 1.87
CA ARG A 76 -13.02 0.96 2.69
C ARG A 76 -11.75 1.66 3.21
N ASN A 77 -11.62 2.98 3.01
CA ASN A 77 -10.54 3.75 3.60
C ASN A 77 -10.54 3.48 5.10
N ILE A 78 -9.50 2.79 5.57
CA ILE A 78 -9.37 2.45 6.99
C ILE A 78 -8.76 3.67 7.65
N LYS A 79 -9.63 4.56 8.14
CA LYS A 79 -9.25 5.76 8.88
C LYS A 79 -8.26 5.46 10.02
N TRP A 80 -8.41 4.31 10.67
CA TRP A 80 -7.50 3.85 11.72
C TRP A 80 -6.57 2.74 11.23
N ASN A 81 -5.41 3.13 10.72
CA ASN A 81 -4.36 2.20 10.31
C ASN A 81 -3.33 1.98 11.46
N PRO A 82 -2.49 0.92 11.41
CA PRO A 82 -1.49 0.64 12.44
C PRO A 82 -0.56 1.81 12.76
N PHE A 83 -0.30 2.66 11.77
CA PHE A 83 0.56 3.84 11.91
C PHE A 83 -0.14 4.96 12.69
N ILE A 84 -1.42 5.24 12.41
CA ILE A 84 -2.22 6.23 13.14
C ILE A 84 -2.40 5.82 14.60
N TYR A 85 -2.59 4.53 14.88
CA TYR A 85 -2.60 4.02 16.26
C TYR A 85 -1.27 4.30 16.98
N ALA A 86 -0.15 4.09 16.30
CA ALA A 86 1.18 4.34 16.86
C ALA A 86 1.48 5.84 17.05
N LEU A 87 0.95 6.72 16.19
CA LEU A 87 1.03 8.17 16.34
C LEU A 87 0.21 8.66 17.54
N LEU A 88 -1.00 8.14 17.72
CA LEU A 88 -1.82 8.45 18.90
C LEU A 88 -1.09 8.06 20.19
N HIS A 89 -0.47 6.89 20.20
CA HIS A 89 0.32 6.43 21.34
C HIS A 89 1.47 7.39 21.68
N THR A 90 2.22 7.85 20.68
CA THR A 90 3.32 8.79 20.90
C THR A 90 2.85 10.14 21.43
N GLU A 91 1.71 10.63 20.96
CA GLU A 91 1.15 11.90 21.43
C GLU A 91 0.69 11.82 22.88
N VAL A 92 0.06 10.70 23.28
CA VAL A 92 -0.31 10.45 24.69
C VAL A 92 0.95 10.34 25.57
N LEU A 93 2.00 9.64 25.11
CA LEU A 93 3.26 9.58 25.85
C LEU A 93 3.94 10.95 25.95
N ARG A 94 3.93 11.75 24.88
CA ARG A 94 4.50 13.08 24.87
C ARG A 94 3.88 13.95 25.95
N LEU A 95 2.54 14.01 26.01
CA LEU A 95 1.82 14.80 27.01
C LEU A 95 2.06 14.30 28.44
N LYS A 96 2.17 12.98 28.63
CA LYS A 96 2.27 12.38 29.97
C LYS A 96 3.69 12.36 30.53
N GLU A 97 4.68 12.04 29.72
CA GLU A 97 6.04 11.70 30.19
C GLU A 97 7.07 12.77 29.83
N ILE A 98 6.91 13.42 28.68
CA ILE A 98 7.90 14.33 28.13
C ILE A 98 7.57 15.78 28.52
N ASP A 99 6.40 16.25 28.10
CA ASP A 99 5.94 17.60 28.43
C ASP A 99 5.38 17.67 29.87
N LYS A 100 5.02 16.52 30.46
CA LYS A 100 4.46 16.37 31.82
C LYS A 100 3.30 17.32 32.10
N LEU A 101 2.54 17.66 31.06
CA LEU A 101 1.38 18.54 31.15
C LEU A 101 0.24 17.85 31.90
N VAL A 102 0.19 16.52 31.83
CA VAL A 102 -0.92 15.74 32.35
C VAL A 102 -0.44 14.44 33.00
N SER A 103 -0.99 14.13 34.19
CA SER A 103 -0.60 12.93 34.95
C SER A 103 -1.32 11.65 34.54
N SER A 104 -2.50 11.73 33.92
CA SER A 104 -3.32 10.56 33.56
C SER A 104 -3.51 10.42 32.05
N THR A 105 -3.64 9.17 31.59
CA THR A 105 -3.92 8.87 30.17
C THR A 105 -5.28 9.40 29.73
N GLU A 106 -6.25 9.47 30.65
CA GLU A 106 -7.58 10.02 30.40
C GLU A 106 -7.51 11.52 30.09
N ALA A 107 -6.80 12.28 30.91
CA ALA A 107 -6.68 13.71 30.70
C ALA A 107 -5.81 14.03 29.47
N ALA A 108 -4.81 13.21 29.14
CA ALA A 108 -4.05 13.35 27.90
C ALA A 108 -4.94 13.09 26.67
N CYS A 109 -5.81 12.07 26.70
CA CYS A 109 -6.76 11.83 25.61
C CYS A 109 -7.78 12.95 25.46
N ARG A 110 -8.21 13.55 26.58
CA ARG A 110 -9.10 14.73 26.57
C ARG A 110 -8.43 15.96 25.97
N GLU A 111 -7.19 16.23 26.36
CA GLU A 111 -6.40 17.33 25.79
C GLU A 111 -6.19 17.14 24.28
N LEU A 112 -5.94 15.90 23.82
CA LEU A 112 -5.81 15.60 22.40
C LEU A 112 -7.14 15.76 21.64
N SER A 113 -8.29 15.40 22.23
CA SER A 113 -9.59 15.61 21.57
C SER A 113 -9.93 17.10 21.37
N GLU A 114 -9.46 17.96 22.27
CA GLU A 114 -9.74 19.40 22.24
C GLU A 114 -8.80 20.17 21.29
N ASN A 115 -7.63 19.59 20.97
CA ASN A 115 -6.56 20.24 20.20
C ASN A 115 -6.37 19.68 18.78
N ASN A 116 -5.92 20.53 17.87
CA ASN A 116 -5.47 20.11 16.53
C ASN A 116 -4.12 19.37 16.63
N PRO A 117 -3.86 18.36 15.78
CA PRO A 117 -4.64 17.91 14.62
C PRO A 117 -5.71 16.85 14.91
N TRP A 118 -5.77 16.32 16.13
CA TRP A 118 -6.66 15.20 16.46
C TRP A 118 -8.13 15.58 16.50
N LYS A 119 -8.46 16.82 16.89
CA LYS A 119 -9.82 17.36 16.81
C LYS A 119 -10.39 17.30 15.39
N GLU A 120 -9.66 17.83 14.41
CA GLU A 120 -10.03 17.77 12.97
C GLU A 120 -10.16 16.31 12.51
N PHE A 121 -9.17 15.49 12.85
CA PHE A 121 -9.20 14.07 12.50
C PHE A 121 -10.42 13.35 13.07
N MET A 122 -10.87 13.66 14.29
CA MET A 122 -12.04 13.02 14.90
C MET A 122 -13.37 13.56 14.35
N ALA A 123 -13.45 14.85 14.00
CA ALA A 123 -14.65 15.47 13.43
C ALA A 123 -15.08 14.83 12.10
N ASP A 124 -14.13 14.34 11.31
CA ASP A 124 -14.42 13.63 10.06
C ASP A 124 -14.97 12.20 10.27
N ASP A 125 -15.10 11.70 11.50
CA ASP A 125 -15.61 10.35 11.75
C ASP A 125 -17.14 10.37 11.79
N LYS A 126 -17.76 9.96 10.69
CA LYS A 126 -19.23 9.85 10.55
C LYS A 126 -19.91 8.91 11.55
N ARG A 127 -19.15 8.26 12.44
CA ARG A 127 -19.61 7.33 13.48
C ARG A 127 -19.79 7.98 14.84
N LEU A 128 -19.24 9.18 15.05
CA LEU A 128 -19.35 9.90 16.31
C LEU A 128 -20.36 11.03 16.09
N ASP A 129 -21.47 10.98 16.81
CA ASP A 129 -22.24 12.19 17.07
C ASP A 129 -21.32 13.11 17.90
N SER A 130 -21.33 14.40 17.60
CA SER A 130 -20.34 15.41 17.99
C SER A 130 -20.31 15.72 19.50
N ASN A 131 -20.05 14.73 20.35
CA ASN A 131 -19.85 14.88 21.78
C ASN A 131 -18.36 14.74 22.12
N ASP A 132 -17.79 15.79 22.72
CA ASP A 132 -16.37 15.82 23.12
C ASP A 132 -16.02 14.66 24.06
N VAL A 133 -16.95 14.26 24.94
CA VAL A 133 -16.79 13.13 25.87
C VAL A 133 -16.60 11.80 25.13
N GLU A 134 -17.34 11.56 24.05
CA GLU A 134 -17.25 10.33 23.26
C GLU A 134 -15.96 10.28 22.42
N SER A 135 -15.47 11.45 21.99
CA SER A 135 -14.21 11.55 21.24
C SER A 135 -13.00 11.18 22.10
N ALA A 136 -12.93 11.67 23.34
CA ALA A 136 -11.86 11.36 24.29
C ALA A 136 -11.86 9.87 24.68
N GLU A 137 -13.04 9.29 24.91
CA GLU A 137 -13.17 7.85 25.16
C GLU A 137 -12.72 6.99 23.97
N THR A 138 -13.02 7.44 22.75
CA THR A 138 -12.62 6.74 21.53
C THR A 138 -11.10 6.75 21.35
N LEU A 139 -10.45 7.90 21.59
CA LEU A 139 -8.99 8.00 21.62
C LEU A 139 -8.40 7.07 22.69
N ARG A 140 -9.00 7.02 23.88
CA ARG A 140 -8.55 6.13 24.95
C ARG A 140 -8.64 4.65 24.57
N LYS A 141 -9.76 4.22 23.98
CA LYS A 141 -9.92 2.84 23.48
C LYS A 141 -8.86 2.52 22.42
N ASN A 142 -8.63 3.45 21.49
CA ASN A 142 -7.64 3.29 20.42
C ASN A 142 -6.21 3.28 20.93
N TYR A 143 -5.89 4.03 21.99
CA TYR A 143 -4.60 3.97 22.68
C TYR A 143 -4.31 2.57 23.25
N TYR A 144 -5.29 1.94 23.92
CA TYR A 144 -5.10 0.58 24.43
C TYR A 144 -4.97 -0.46 23.30
N ILE A 145 -5.67 -0.26 22.18
CA ILE A 145 -5.51 -1.09 20.97
C ILE A 145 -4.09 -0.95 20.42
N ALA A 146 -3.56 0.27 20.33
CA ALA A 146 -2.20 0.54 19.90
C ALA A 146 -1.18 -0.22 20.75
N ASN A 147 -1.30 -0.11 22.07
CA ASN A 147 -0.43 -0.80 23.02
C ASN A 147 -0.47 -2.32 22.90
N LYS A 148 -1.66 -2.90 22.75
CA LYS A 148 -1.82 -4.36 22.74
C LYS A 148 -1.47 -5.01 21.41
N LYS A 149 -1.83 -4.37 20.28
CA LYS A 149 -1.73 -4.98 18.94
C LYS A 149 -0.59 -4.43 18.10
N TYR A 150 -0.15 -3.20 18.33
CA TYR A 150 0.75 -2.48 17.44
C TYR A 150 2.03 -1.97 18.13
N SER A 151 2.42 -2.60 19.24
CA SER A 151 3.59 -2.23 20.05
C SER A 151 4.88 -1.95 19.24
N LYS A 152 5.17 -2.75 18.20
CA LYS A 152 6.33 -2.50 17.32
C LYS A 152 6.26 -1.15 16.60
N TYR A 153 5.08 -0.79 16.07
CA TYR A 153 4.88 0.51 15.43
C TYR A 153 4.97 1.64 16.44
N CYS A 154 4.42 1.45 17.66
CA CYS A 154 4.54 2.42 18.74
C CYS A 154 6.01 2.71 19.10
N GLN A 155 6.86 1.68 19.16
CA GLN A 155 8.30 1.87 19.42
C GLN A 155 8.98 2.69 18.32
N MET A 156 8.66 2.40 17.05
CA MET A 156 9.21 3.13 15.91
C MET A 156 8.79 4.60 15.91
N THR A 157 7.51 4.89 16.09
CA THR A 157 7.02 6.28 16.13
C THR A 157 7.59 7.02 17.34
N THR A 158 7.73 6.34 18.49
CA THR A 158 8.33 6.95 19.70
C THR A 158 9.81 7.27 19.47
N GLY A 159 10.56 6.37 18.83
CA GLY A 159 11.95 6.63 18.45
C GLY A 159 12.08 7.80 17.46
N ALA A 160 11.17 7.89 16.48
CA ALA A 160 11.12 9.01 15.55
C ALA A 160 10.81 10.34 16.27
N PHE A 161 9.92 10.34 17.25
CA PHE A 161 9.66 11.51 18.09
C PHE A 161 10.92 11.95 18.84
N TYR A 162 11.60 11.03 19.54
CA TYR A 162 12.84 11.36 20.25
C TYR A 162 13.95 11.88 19.33
N TYR A 163 14.02 11.39 18.09
CA TYR A 163 14.93 11.94 17.10
C TYR A 163 14.58 13.40 16.74
N HIS A 164 13.29 13.71 16.56
CA HIS A 164 12.82 15.07 16.32
C HIS A 164 13.03 15.99 17.53
N GLU A 165 12.90 15.46 18.75
CA GLU A 165 13.20 16.16 19.98
C GLU A 165 14.70 16.48 20.11
N TYR A 166 15.58 15.52 19.84
CA TYR A 166 17.03 15.72 19.84
C TYR A 166 17.47 16.82 18.88
N LEU A 167 16.83 16.92 17.72
CA LEU A 167 17.10 17.97 16.73
C LEU A 167 16.46 19.34 17.07
N ASN A 168 15.81 19.48 18.23
CA ASN A 168 15.00 20.64 18.62
C ASN A 168 13.95 21.03 17.57
N ALA A 169 13.49 20.08 16.76
CA ALA A 169 12.60 20.27 15.63
C ALA A 169 11.17 19.81 15.95
N ARG A 170 10.64 20.22 17.13
CA ARG A 170 9.29 19.85 17.58
C ARG A 170 8.18 20.34 16.63
N GLN A 171 8.37 21.50 16.01
CA GLN A 171 7.44 22.01 14.98
C GLN A 171 7.39 21.08 13.75
N GLY A 172 8.52 20.48 13.38
CA GLY A 172 8.60 19.52 12.28
C GLY A 172 7.85 18.21 12.56
N TRP A 173 7.69 17.83 13.84
CA TRP A 173 6.86 16.70 14.24
C TRP A 173 5.37 17.00 14.07
N VAL A 174 4.91 18.17 14.56
CA VAL A 174 3.51 18.60 14.42
C VAL A 174 3.11 18.75 12.95
N ALA A 175 3.96 19.35 12.12
CA ALA A 175 3.71 19.48 10.69
C ALA A 175 3.58 18.12 9.97
N LYS A 176 4.40 17.12 10.36
CA LYS A 176 4.29 15.75 9.84
C LYS A 176 3.01 15.06 10.31
N LEU A 177 2.63 15.25 11.57
CA LEU A 177 1.36 14.72 12.08
C LEU A 177 0.17 15.28 11.31
N GLU A 178 0.14 16.59 11.08
CA GLU A 178 -0.90 17.25 10.30
C GLU A 178 -0.98 16.72 8.88
N SER A 179 0.17 16.53 8.19
CA SER A 179 0.15 15.98 6.83
C SER A 179 -0.37 14.55 6.80
N ILE A 180 0.02 13.71 7.76
CA ILE A 180 -0.37 12.30 7.81
C ILE A 180 -1.85 12.14 8.15
N LEU A 181 -2.38 12.97 9.05
CA LEU A 181 -3.79 12.88 9.46
C LEU A 181 -4.75 13.47 8.43
N ARG A 182 -4.27 14.34 7.52
CA ARG A 182 -5.06 14.91 6.41
C ARG A 182 -5.09 14.06 5.14
N GLU A 183 -4.13 13.16 4.95
CA GLU A 183 -4.08 12.23 3.81
C GLU A 183 -4.56 10.81 4.24
N PRO A 184 -5.86 10.46 4.09
CA PRO A 184 -6.38 9.14 4.46
C PRO A 184 -5.95 7.99 3.52
#